data_AF-A0A3C1Z655-F1
#
_entry.id   AF-A0A3C1Z655-F1
#
_cell.length_a   1.000
_cell.length_b   1.000
_cell.length_c   1.000
_cell.angle_alpha   90.00
_cell.angle_beta   90.00
_cell.angle_gamma   90.00
#
_symmetry.space_group_name_H-M   'P 1'
#
loop_
_entity.id
_entity.type
_entity.pdbx_description
1 polymer ?
#
loop_
_entity_poly.entity_id
_entity_poly.type
_entity_poly.pdbx_seq_one_letter_code
_entity_poly.pdbx_strand_id
1 'polypeptide(L)'
;MVPRTAPVSVQQDEYSGGGEPISPAPETSHSSPATSSEHHHVVRCPSRKCPGLLTVSERDYNFHSGLETWVCNACGHRGFRSREGVIHLFRGGYEFKFSYGPSTQTITVVLSSAAVNLWGTHGVNDEHLAKMAAEWTLLCGNTTTPVNLGLPSEEFADFYLYFCGD
;
A
#
# COMPACT_ATOMS: atom_id res chain seq x y z
N MET A 1 -23.76 29.96 28.04
CA MET A 1 -24.00 28.51 27.95
C MET A 1 -25.39 28.31 27.37
N VAL A 2 -25.48 27.81 26.15
CA VAL A 2 -26.76 27.40 25.53
C VAL A 2 -26.48 26.05 24.86
N PRO A 3 -27.03 24.94 25.37
CA PRO A 3 -26.89 23.64 24.72
C PRO A 3 -27.90 23.54 23.58
N ARG A 4 -27.43 23.22 22.36
CA ARG A 4 -28.29 22.83 21.25
C ARG A 4 -28.16 21.32 21.05
N THR A 5 -29.10 20.59 21.63
CA THR A 5 -29.33 19.16 21.40
C THR A 5 -30.23 19.04 20.17
N ALA A 6 -29.77 18.34 19.13
CA ALA A 6 -30.60 18.00 17.98
C ALA A 6 -31.31 16.66 18.24
N PRO A 7 -32.63 16.54 17.97
CA PRO A 7 -33.34 15.27 18.09
C PRO A 7 -33.01 14.33 16.92
N VAL A 8 -32.69 13.08 17.27
CA VAL A 8 -32.60 11.93 16.37
C VAL A 8 -34.02 11.44 16.07
N SER A 9 -34.40 11.39 14.80
CA SER A 9 -35.62 10.74 14.34
C SER A 9 -35.27 9.39 13.73
N VAL A 10 -35.71 8.32 14.41
CA VAL A 10 -35.71 6.94 13.93
C VAL A 10 -36.94 6.76 13.04
N GLN A 11 -36.76 6.37 11.79
CA GLN A 11 -37.83 5.81 10.97
C GLN A 11 -37.66 4.30 10.91
N GLN A 12 -38.57 3.62 11.61
CA GLN A 12 -38.93 2.22 11.38
C GLN A 12 -39.99 2.20 10.28
N ASP A 13 -39.75 1.44 9.22
CA ASP A 13 -40.80 0.95 8.35
C ASP A 13 -40.66 -0.57 8.25
N GLU A 14 -41.52 -1.28 8.97
CA GLU A 14 -41.87 -2.67 8.71
C GLU A 14 -43.17 -2.70 7.90
N TYR A 15 -43.21 -3.46 6.79
CA TYR A 15 -44.28 -4.39 6.40
C TYR A 15 -43.88 -5.09 5.09
N SER A 16 -43.46 -6.36 5.11
CA SER A 16 -44.24 -7.62 5.04
C SER A 16 -45.00 -7.87 3.72
N GLY A 17 -44.57 -8.90 2.98
CA GLY A 17 -45.26 -9.46 1.80
C GLY A 17 -44.51 -10.67 1.22
N GLY A 18 -45.04 -11.88 1.41
CA GLY A 18 -44.34 -13.16 1.26
C GLY A 18 -44.09 -13.67 -0.17
N GLY A 19 -43.15 -14.62 -0.25
CA GLY A 19 -42.85 -15.49 -1.41
C GLY A 19 -42.03 -16.70 -0.94
N GLU A 20 -42.46 -17.90 -1.32
CA GLU A 20 -42.10 -19.23 -0.81
C GLU A 20 -40.64 -19.72 -1.04
N PRO A 21 -40.21 -20.79 -0.34
CA PRO A 21 -38.83 -21.27 -0.31
C PRO A 21 -38.50 -22.21 -1.47
N ILE A 22 -37.40 -21.96 -2.18
CA ILE A 22 -36.83 -22.91 -3.13
C ILE A 22 -35.49 -23.41 -2.55
N SER A 23 -35.46 -24.69 -2.19
CA SER A 23 -34.26 -25.45 -1.85
C SER A 23 -33.80 -26.31 -3.05
N PRO A 24 -32.56 -26.81 -3.04
CA PRO A 24 -31.64 -26.71 -4.18
C PRO A 24 -31.65 -27.94 -5.10
N ALA A 25 -31.24 -27.75 -6.36
CA ALA A 25 -30.85 -28.83 -7.26
C ALA A 25 -29.31 -28.99 -7.28
N PRO A 26 -28.79 -30.24 -7.39
CA PRO A 26 -27.36 -30.55 -7.32
C PRO A 26 -26.67 -30.46 -8.69
N GLU A 27 -25.34 -30.64 -8.67
CA GLU A 27 -24.41 -30.82 -9.80
C GLU A 27 -23.96 -29.49 -10.44
N THR A 28 -22.69 -29.09 -10.36
CA THR A 28 -21.52 -29.86 -10.80
C THR A 28 -20.28 -29.26 -10.14
N SER A 29 -19.46 -30.13 -9.55
CA SER A 29 -18.11 -29.80 -9.09
C SER A 29 -17.26 -29.40 -10.29
N HIS A 30 -17.15 -28.10 -10.54
CA HIS A 30 -16.01 -27.56 -11.27
C HIS A 30 -15.02 -27.07 -10.22
N SER A 31 -14.19 -28.00 -9.75
CA SER A 31 -12.88 -27.69 -9.19
C SER A 31 -12.07 -27.04 -10.31
N SER A 32 -12.27 -25.74 -10.51
CA SER A 32 -11.26 -24.92 -11.18
C SER A 32 -10.00 -25.07 -10.34
N PRO A 33 -8.89 -25.57 -10.88
CA PRO A 33 -7.65 -25.54 -10.14
C PRO A 33 -7.41 -24.08 -9.79
N ALA A 34 -7.30 -23.78 -8.51
CA ALA A 34 -6.68 -22.57 -8.05
C ALA A 34 -5.29 -22.58 -8.69
N THR A 35 -5.15 -21.93 -9.84
CA THR A 35 -3.88 -21.36 -10.25
C THR A 35 -3.61 -20.28 -9.21
N SER A 36 -3.12 -20.70 -8.05
CA SER A 36 -2.30 -19.83 -7.21
C SER A 36 -1.12 -19.47 -8.11
N SER A 37 -1.28 -18.40 -8.88
CA SER A 37 -0.15 -17.67 -9.39
C SER A 37 0.56 -17.13 -8.15
N GLU A 38 1.36 -17.97 -7.52
CA GLU A 38 2.44 -17.58 -6.62
C GLU A 38 3.45 -16.82 -7.47
N HIS A 39 3.03 -15.67 -7.99
CA HIS A 39 3.90 -14.57 -8.29
C HIS A 39 4.41 -14.09 -6.93
N HIS A 40 5.35 -14.84 -6.35
CA HIS A 40 6.30 -14.27 -5.42
C HIS A 40 7.03 -13.21 -6.23
N HIS A 41 6.46 -12.00 -6.26
CA HIS A 41 7.02 -10.86 -6.94
C HIS A 41 8.43 -10.69 -6.41
N VAL A 42 9.41 -10.98 -7.26
CA VAL A 42 10.81 -10.80 -6.95
C VAL A 42 11.05 -9.30 -6.81
N VAL A 43 11.35 -8.83 -5.60
CA VAL A 43 11.58 -7.42 -5.31
C VAL A 43 13.08 -7.17 -5.17
N ARG A 44 13.63 -6.19 -5.89
CA ARG A 44 15.05 -5.80 -5.76
C ARG A 44 15.31 -5.16 -4.38
N CYS A 45 16.49 -5.40 -3.82
CA CYS A 45 16.91 -4.72 -2.59
C CYS A 45 17.08 -3.21 -2.83
N PRO A 46 16.53 -2.31 -1.99
CA PRO A 46 16.69 -0.87 -2.17
C PRO A 46 18.06 -0.35 -1.73
N SER A 47 18.91 -1.19 -1.11
CA SER A 47 20.25 -0.81 -0.72
C SER A 47 21.13 -0.54 -1.95
N ARG A 48 21.77 0.64 -2.00
CA ARG A 48 22.64 1.03 -3.11
C ARG A 48 23.67 -0.06 -3.41
N LYS A 49 23.81 -0.41 -4.70
CA LYS A 49 24.79 -1.39 -5.21
C LYS A 49 24.58 -2.84 -4.71
N CYS A 50 23.43 -3.16 -4.12
CA CYS A 50 23.09 -4.53 -3.77
C CYS A 50 22.35 -5.20 -4.95
N PRO A 51 22.91 -6.26 -5.58
CA PRO A 51 22.21 -7.01 -6.61
C PRO A 51 21.20 -8.01 -6.02
N GLY A 52 21.08 -8.06 -4.69
CA GLY A 52 20.27 -9.03 -3.98
C GLY A 52 18.77 -8.79 -4.13
N LEU A 53 18.02 -9.85 -3.84
CA LEU A 53 16.57 -9.86 -3.90
C LEU A 53 16.01 -9.94 -2.48
N LEU A 54 14.93 -9.22 -2.25
CA LEU A 54 14.14 -9.32 -1.05
C LEU A 54 13.24 -10.56 -1.15
N THR A 55 13.31 -11.41 -0.13
CA THR A 55 12.46 -12.60 0.02
C THR A 55 11.58 -12.48 1.25
N VAL A 56 10.35 -12.98 1.17
CA VAL A 56 9.41 -13.00 2.30
C VAL A 56 9.99 -13.84 3.43
N SER A 57 10.01 -13.29 4.63
CA SER A 57 10.18 -14.10 5.85
C SER A 57 8.78 -14.55 6.29
N GLU A 58 8.35 -15.74 5.85
CA GLU A 58 6.96 -16.23 6.03
C GLU A 58 6.47 -16.26 7.49
N ARG A 59 7.41 -16.28 8.45
CA ARG A 59 7.10 -16.28 9.88
C ARG A 59 7.03 -14.89 10.51
N ASP A 60 7.34 -13.84 9.75
CA ASP A 60 7.48 -12.47 10.27
C ASP A 60 6.35 -11.54 9.81
N TYR A 61 5.14 -12.08 9.64
CA TYR A 61 3.94 -11.25 9.48
C TYR A 61 3.50 -10.67 10.82
N ASN A 62 3.34 -9.35 10.89
CA ASN A 62 2.84 -8.66 12.06
C ASN A 62 1.37 -8.27 11.86
N PHE A 63 0.47 -8.94 12.57
CA PHE A 63 -0.97 -8.70 12.46
C PHE A 63 -1.44 -7.33 12.98
N HIS A 64 -0.65 -6.66 13.83
CA HIS A 64 -0.99 -5.31 14.30
C HIS A 64 -0.66 -4.23 13.28
N SER A 65 0.38 -4.45 12.45
CA SER A 65 0.76 -3.50 11.40
C SER A 65 0.29 -3.91 10.01
N GLY A 66 -0.04 -5.18 9.80
CA GLY A 66 -0.35 -5.75 8.48
C GLY A 66 0.85 -5.80 7.54
N LEU A 67 2.07 -5.75 8.11
CA LEU A 67 3.32 -5.79 7.37
C LEU A 67 3.95 -7.19 7.44
N GLU A 68 4.43 -7.65 6.29
CA GLU A 68 5.37 -8.75 6.17
C GLU A 68 6.80 -8.22 6.18
N THR A 69 7.70 -8.92 6.87
CA THR A 69 9.12 -8.61 6.80
C THR A 69 9.75 -9.30 5.60
N TRP A 70 10.52 -8.54 4.83
CA TRP A 70 11.29 -9.03 3.70
C TRP A 70 12.77 -8.84 3.97
N VAL A 71 13.58 -9.85 3.70
CA VAL A 71 15.02 -9.84 3.99
C VAL A 71 15.79 -10.06 2.70
N CYS A 72 16.80 -9.23 2.45
CA CYS A 72 17.64 -9.37 1.28
C CYS A 72 18.59 -10.57 1.45
N ASN A 73 18.61 -11.46 0.47
CA ASN A 73 19.46 -12.65 0.46
C ASN A 73 20.97 -12.35 0.32
N ALA A 74 21.36 -11.14 -0.09
CA ALA A 74 22.76 -10.77 -0.32
C ALA A 74 23.34 -9.91 0.81
N CYS A 75 22.65 -8.84 1.21
CA CYS A 75 23.17 -7.88 2.20
C CYS A 75 22.46 -7.94 3.56
N GLY A 76 21.41 -8.75 3.72
CA GLY A 76 20.63 -8.83 4.96
C GLY A 76 19.74 -7.61 5.23
N HIS A 77 19.61 -6.67 4.29
CA HIS A 77 18.67 -5.54 4.38
C HIS A 77 17.26 -6.02 4.73
N ARG A 78 16.62 -5.39 5.72
CA ARG A 78 15.26 -5.71 6.15
C ARG A 78 14.32 -4.59 5.72
N GLY A 79 13.33 -4.96 4.93
CA GLY A 79 12.25 -4.10 4.49
C GLY A 79 10.89 -4.66 4.89
N PHE A 80 9.85 -3.90 4.57
CA PHE A 80 8.47 -4.28 4.83
C PHE A 80 7.63 -4.22 3.56
N ARG A 81 6.56 -5.01 3.53
CA ARG A 81 5.51 -4.91 2.53
C ARG A 81 4.16 -5.11 3.18
N SER A 82 3.18 -4.28 2.83
CA SER A 82 1.80 -4.51 3.22
C SER A 82 1.15 -5.51 2.27
N ARG A 83 0.41 -6.49 2.81
CA ARG A 83 -0.35 -7.47 1.99
C ARG A 83 -1.42 -6.81 1.14
N GLU A 84 -2.07 -5.79 1.68
CA GLU A 84 -3.13 -5.02 1.01
C GLU A 84 -2.57 -3.86 0.16
N GLY A 85 -1.24 -3.67 0.18
CA GLY A 85 -0.60 -2.46 -0.33
C GLY A 85 -0.83 -1.25 0.58
N VAL A 86 -0.31 -0.10 0.14
CA VAL A 86 -0.56 1.17 0.84
C VAL A 86 -1.91 1.75 0.42
N ILE A 87 -2.63 2.33 1.39
CA ILE A 87 -3.96 2.91 1.19
C ILE A 87 -3.83 4.42 1.27
N HIS A 88 -4.22 5.12 0.21
CA HIS A 88 -4.22 6.59 0.19
C HIS A 88 -5.33 7.12 1.10
N LEU A 89 -4.96 7.93 2.09
CA LEU A 89 -5.92 8.52 3.04
C LEU A 89 -6.38 9.90 2.59
N PHE A 90 -5.43 10.80 2.33
CA PHE A 90 -5.73 12.16 1.88
C PHE A 90 -4.52 12.79 1.20
N ARG A 91 -4.79 13.91 0.53
CA ARG A 91 -3.82 14.72 -0.20
C ARG A 91 -3.98 16.20 0.19
N GLY A 92 -2.87 16.87 0.42
CA GLY A 92 -2.78 18.33 0.58
C GLY A 92 -1.71 18.89 -0.35
N GLY A 93 -2.09 19.44 -1.50
CA GLY A 93 -1.13 19.91 -2.50
C GLY A 93 -0.29 18.75 -3.06
N TYR A 94 1.02 18.76 -2.79
CA TYR A 94 1.96 17.69 -3.13
C TYR A 94 2.35 16.81 -1.92
N GLU A 95 1.65 16.95 -0.80
CA GLU A 95 1.77 16.05 0.35
C GLU A 95 0.67 14.98 0.30
N PHE A 96 1.07 13.72 0.39
CA PHE A 96 0.20 12.54 0.35
C PHE A 96 0.39 11.74 1.63
N LYS A 97 -0.70 11.25 2.22
CA LYS A 97 -0.65 10.37 3.38
C LYS A 97 -1.20 9.00 3.06
N PHE A 98 -0.45 7.98 3.45
CA PHE A 98 -0.81 6.59 3.24
C PHE A 98 -0.86 5.83 4.55
N SER A 99 -1.86 4.98 4.74
CA SER A 99 -1.83 3.90 5.75
C SER A 99 -1.41 2.59 5.11
N TYR A 100 -1.19 1.59 5.95
CA TYR A 100 -0.92 0.21 5.55
C TYR A 100 -1.43 -0.74 6.63
N GLY A 101 -2.07 -1.82 6.21
CA GLY A 101 -2.65 -2.80 7.12
C GLY A 101 -3.64 -2.19 8.15
N PRO A 102 -3.85 -2.84 9.29
CA PRO A 102 -4.61 -2.30 10.42
C PRO A 102 -3.80 -1.28 11.25
N SER A 103 -2.63 -0.83 10.79
CA SER A 103 -1.80 0.10 11.54
C SER A 103 -2.45 1.48 11.66
N THR A 104 -2.26 2.15 12.80
CA THR A 104 -2.57 3.58 12.97
C THR A 104 -1.45 4.49 12.48
N GLN A 105 -0.31 3.92 12.08
CA GLN A 105 0.81 4.67 11.51
C GLN A 105 0.52 5.07 10.06
N THR A 106 1.19 6.13 9.61
CA THR A 106 1.08 6.62 8.25
C THR A 106 2.44 6.98 7.67
N ILE A 107 2.58 6.80 6.36
CA ILE A 107 3.70 7.30 5.58
C ILE A 107 3.26 8.61 4.94
N THR A 108 4.07 9.65 5.12
CA THR A 108 3.88 10.93 4.45
C THR A 108 4.85 11.01 3.28
N VAL A 109 4.33 11.24 2.08
CA VAL A 109 5.12 11.45 0.86
C VAL A 109 4.96 12.90 0.45
N VAL A 110 6.07 13.62 0.36
CA VAL A 110 6.10 15.00 -0.14
C VAL A 110 6.76 14.99 -1.51
N LEU A 111 6.01 15.37 -2.54
CA LEU A 111 6.52 15.50 -3.89
C LEU A 111 6.90 16.95 -4.18
N SER A 112 7.89 17.14 -5.05
CA SER A 112 8.13 18.42 -5.70
C SER A 112 7.44 18.49 -7.05
N SER A 113 7.06 19.69 -7.50
CA SER A 113 6.54 19.89 -8.86
C SER A 113 7.52 19.42 -9.93
N ALA A 114 8.82 19.56 -9.68
CA ALA A 114 9.86 19.10 -10.58
C ALA A 114 9.91 17.57 -10.69
N ALA A 115 9.77 16.83 -9.57
CA ALA A 115 9.65 15.38 -9.60
C ALA A 115 8.38 14.93 -10.34
N VAL A 116 7.23 15.56 -10.06
CA VAL A 116 5.98 15.25 -10.75
C VAL A 116 6.10 15.48 -12.26
N ASN A 117 6.71 16.58 -12.69
CA ASN A 117 6.91 16.85 -14.11
C ASN A 117 7.83 15.82 -14.77
N LEU A 118 8.94 15.45 -14.11
CA LEU A 118 9.87 14.44 -14.63
C LEU A 118 9.15 13.08 -14.81
N TRP A 119 8.51 12.58 -13.76
CA TRP A 119 7.80 11.30 -13.79
C TRP A 119 6.57 11.34 -14.72
N GLY A 120 5.96 12.51 -14.88
CA GLY A 120 4.91 12.75 -15.86
C GLY A 120 5.37 12.51 -17.31
N THR A 121 6.64 12.79 -17.63
CA THR A 121 7.19 12.45 -18.97
C THR A 121 7.28 10.95 -19.21
N HIS A 122 7.28 10.14 -18.14
CA HIS A 122 7.23 8.69 -18.17
C HIS A 122 5.80 8.12 -18.02
N GLY A 123 4.77 8.97 -18.05
CA GLY A 123 3.37 8.57 -17.91
C GLY A 123 2.92 8.27 -16.48
N VAL A 124 3.73 8.62 -15.48
CA VAL A 124 3.42 8.42 -14.06
C VAL A 124 2.81 9.70 -13.50
N ASN A 125 1.54 9.65 -13.07
CA ASN A 125 0.89 10.78 -12.40
C ASN A 125 1.36 10.93 -10.95
N ASP A 126 0.99 12.03 -10.30
CA ASP A 126 1.42 12.36 -8.95
C ASP A 126 0.92 11.38 -7.88
N GLU A 127 -0.33 10.91 -7.97
CA GLU A 127 -0.88 9.89 -7.06
C GLU A 127 -0.13 8.55 -7.17
N HIS A 128 0.16 8.11 -8.39
CA HIS A 128 0.91 6.89 -8.65
C HIS A 128 2.35 7.02 -8.18
N LEU A 129 3.01 8.15 -8.46
CA LEU A 129 4.35 8.44 -7.95
C LEU A 129 4.38 8.42 -6.42
N ALA A 130 3.39 9.04 -5.77
CA ALA A 130 3.29 9.05 -4.33
C ALA A 130 3.10 7.63 -3.76
N LYS A 131 2.27 6.82 -4.40
CA LYS A 131 2.07 5.41 -4.02
C LYS A 131 3.36 4.61 -4.14
N MET A 132 4.07 4.71 -5.26
CA MET A 132 5.36 4.06 -5.46
C MET A 132 6.37 4.47 -4.38
N ALA A 133 6.44 5.76 -4.04
CA ALA A 133 7.32 6.28 -3.00
C ALA A 133 6.97 5.72 -1.61
N ALA A 134 5.69 5.60 -1.28
CA ALA A 134 5.25 5.02 -0.02
C ALA A 134 5.60 3.52 0.07
N GLU A 135 5.36 2.75 -0.98
CA GLU A 135 5.74 1.33 -1.04
C GLU A 135 7.26 1.14 -0.97
N TRP A 136 8.02 1.95 -1.71
CA TRP A 136 9.48 1.95 -1.65
C TRP A 136 10.02 2.29 -0.26
N THR A 137 9.41 3.26 0.43
CA THR A 137 9.78 3.63 1.81
C THR A 137 9.64 2.45 2.76
N LEU A 138 8.56 1.66 2.64
CA LEU A 138 8.41 0.40 3.38
C LEU A 138 9.52 -0.59 3.05
N LEU A 139 9.86 -0.76 1.76
CA LEU A 139 10.95 -1.65 1.35
C LEU A 139 12.30 -1.21 1.93
N CYS A 140 12.53 0.09 2.12
CA CYS A 140 13.71 0.62 2.79
C CYS A 140 13.73 0.35 4.31
N GLY A 141 12.67 -0.23 4.88
CA GLY A 141 12.52 -0.49 6.31
C GLY A 141 11.95 0.69 7.10
N ASN A 142 11.44 1.72 6.41
CA ASN A 142 10.90 2.92 7.04
C ASN A 142 9.36 2.84 7.09
N THR A 143 8.78 3.01 8.28
CA THR A 143 7.33 2.92 8.49
C THR A 143 6.67 4.25 8.86
N THR A 144 7.45 5.23 9.34
CA THR A 144 6.92 6.51 9.84
C THR A 144 7.64 7.74 9.28
N THR A 145 8.88 7.59 8.81
CA THR A 145 9.68 8.69 8.29
C THR A 145 9.05 9.26 7.02
N PRO A 146 8.80 10.58 6.94
CA PRO A 146 8.36 11.21 5.71
C PRO A 146 9.40 11.03 4.60
N VAL A 147 8.95 10.72 3.39
CA VAL A 147 9.81 10.66 2.20
C VAL A 147 9.62 11.94 1.39
N ASN A 148 10.72 12.62 1.08
CA ASN A 148 10.70 13.85 0.31
C ASN A 148 11.33 13.60 -1.07
N LEU A 149 10.52 13.66 -2.13
CA LEU A 149 10.96 13.55 -3.51
C LEU A 149 11.15 14.94 -4.13
N GLY A 150 12.06 15.71 -3.53
CA GLY A 150 12.59 16.95 -4.08
C GLY A 150 13.84 16.68 -4.91
N LEU A 151 14.05 17.33 -6.06
CA LEU A 151 15.27 17.12 -6.85
C LEU A 151 16.61 17.24 -6.09
N PRO A 152 16.79 18.11 -5.07
CA PRO A 152 18.04 18.13 -4.32
C PRO A 152 18.12 17.06 -3.21
N SER A 153 17.07 16.28 -2.98
CA SER A 153 17.03 15.31 -1.87
C SER A 153 17.76 14.02 -2.23
N GLU A 154 18.44 13.43 -1.26
CA GLU A 154 19.09 12.13 -1.46
C GLU A 154 18.07 11.02 -1.71
N GLU A 155 16.90 11.13 -1.07
CA GLU A 155 15.78 10.20 -1.24
C GLU A 155 15.27 10.19 -2.68
N PHE A 156 15.27 11.34 -3.37
CA PHE A 156 14.91 11.39 -4.78
C PHE A 156 15.91 10.63 -5.64
N ALA A 157 17.22 10.81 -5.42
CA ALA A 157 18.24 10.11 -6.18
C ALA A 157 18.16 8.59 -5.96
N ASP A 158 17.93 8.16 -4.71
CA ASP A 158 17.77 6.74 -4.36
C ASP A 158 16.53 6.12 -4.96
N PHE A 159 15.40 6.81 -4.84
CA PHE A 159 14.15 6.40 -5.44
C PHE A 159 14.28 6.28 -6.96
N TYR A 160 14.86 7.29 -7.61
CA TYR A 160 15.06 7.29 -9.06
C TYR A 160 15.96 6.14 -9.52
N LEU A 161 17.11 5.92 -8.86
CA LEU A 161 18.00 4.81 -9.19
C LEU A 161 17.35 3.45 -8.94
N TYR A 162 16.47 3.32 -7.96
CA TYR A 162 15.79 2.05 -7.69
C TYR A 162 14.81 1.65 -8.81
N PHE A 163 14.07 2.61 -9.36
CA PHE A 163 13.05 2.36 -10.37
C PHE A 163 13.54 2.50 -11.80
N CYS A 164 14.53 3.36 -12.04
CA CYS A 164 15.07 3.67 -13.37
C CYS A 164 16.50 3.16 -13.58
N GLY A 165 17.17 2.68 -12.53
CA GLY A 165 18.49 2.06 -12.65
C GLY A 165 18.40 0.61 -13.15
N ASP A 166 19.35 0.26 -14.00
CA ASP A 166 19.53 -1.07 -14.58
C ASP A 166 19.82 -2.13 -13.49
#